data_AF-A0A1C4ZFJ8-F1
#
_entry.id   AF-A0A1C4ZFJ8-F1
#
_cell.length_a   1.000
_cell.length_b   1.000
_cell.length_c   1.000
_cell.angle_alpha   90.00
_cell.angle_beta   90.00
_cell.angle_gamma   90.00
#
_symmetry.space_group_name_H-M   'P 1'
#
loop_
_entity.id
_entity.type
_entity.pdbx_description
1 polymer ?
#
loop_
_entity_poly.entity_id
_entity_poly.type
_entity_poly.pdbx_seq_one_letter_code
_entity_poly.pdbx_strand_id
1 'polypeptide(L)'
;MEPTDRQPARAGVPVPRPAEPPAVARAAVAVGPADPAGPRPDPTSGPPLRPGAEPDAPDAPPSGGARSELRRRIRERRRLRAGILALVSLVILGAVPLYFGIRTLAHDPVFDSLDQLGVPEWAAAKTVDDVSGSRWCLLDCRLRERTVESQRAPKETAQVYERALTDAGWRPWKVTRCPEQPAKGRYTCWRRDELTLDLWVREPTCVPPPVNGEPAIPPSPVAKPAAGKCTGSLVSVKVRNAIDDERTRPQPSTDPSLTGEDPFPTITDDPLGELTPSPS
;
A
#
# COMPACT_ATOMS: atom_id res chain seq x y z
N MET A 1 -38.48 33.89 48.10
CA MET A 1 -37.90 32.55 47.91
C MET A 1 -37.01 32.66 46.69
N GLU A 2 -35.75 32.97 46.93
CA GLU A 2 -34.75 33.40 45.94
C GLU A 2 -33.85 32.19 45.63
N PRO A 3 -33.60 31.81 44.37
CA PRO A 3 -32.63 30.77 44.07
C PRO A 3 -31.26 31.40 43.87
N THR A 4 -30.35 31.13 44.81
CA THR A 4 -28.93 31.47 44.71
C THR A 4 -28.26 30.59 43.65
N ASP A 5 -27.80 31.24 42.58
CA ASP A 5 -26.86 30.70 41.60
C ASP A 5 -25.53 30.32 42.28
N ARG A 6 -25.12 29.06 42.13
CA ARG A 6 -23.74 28.62 42.40
C ARG A 6 -23.19 27.93 41.16
N GLN A 7 -22.43 28.70 40.40
CA GLN A 7 -21.61 28.25 39.28
C GLN A 7 -20.31 27.61 39.83
N PRO A 8 -19.97 26.35 39.50
CA PRO A 8 -18.67 25.79 39.85
C PRO A 8 -17.58 26.31 38.90
N ALA A 9 -16.45 26.68 39.50
CA ALA A 9 -15.26 27.23 38.86
C ALA A 9 -14.65 26.28 37.83
N ARG A 10 -14.28 26.84 36.67
CA ARG A 10 -13.51 26.17 35.61
C ARG A 10 -12.10 25.88 36.11
N ALA A 11 -11.76 24.60 36.25
CA ALA A 11 -10.37 24.15 36.37
C ALA A 11 -9.68 24.33 35.00
N GLY A 12 -8.63 25.14 34.97
CA GLY A 12 -7.82 25.37 33.77
C GLY A 12 -7.06 24.10 33.37
N VAL A 13 -7.16 23.74 32.09
CA VAL A 13 -6.38 22.66 31.46
C VAL A 13 -4.95 23.18 31.20
N PRO A 14 -3.88 22.46 31.60
CA PRO A 14 -2.53 22.85 31.26
C PRO A 14 -2.25 22.64 29.77
N VAL A 15 -1.77 23.70 29.11
CA VAL A 15 -1.33 23.68 27.71
C VAL A 15 0.01 22.93 27.60
N PRO A 16 0.14 21.87 26.79
CA PRO A 16 1.44 21.26 26.53
C PRO A 16 2.28 22.17 25.62
N ARG A 17 3.55 22.36 25.99
CA ARG A 17 4.57 23.07 25.20
C ARG A 17 4.87 22.30 23.89
N PRO A 18 5.13 22.97 22.76
CA PRO A 18 5.62 22.31 21.55
C PRO A 18 7.02 21.74 21.79
N ALA A 19 7.22 20.49 21.38
CA ALA A 19 8.54 19.86 21.33
C ALA A 19 9.39 20.48 20.22
N GLU A 20 10.66 20.77 20.54
CA GLU A 20 11.67 21.20 19.57
C GLU A 20 11.92 20.11 18.51
N PRO A 21 12.17 20.47 17.24
CA PRO A 21 12.55 19.51 16.22
C PRO A 21 13.98 19.00 16.45
N PRO A 22 14.27 17.70 16.21
CA PRO A 22 15.61 17.16 16.37
C PRO A 22 16.56 17.76 15.33
N ALA A 23 17.71 18.25 15.83
CA ALA A 23 18.81 18.78 15.04
C ALA A 23 19.35 17.73 14.07
N VAL A 24 19.34 18.05 12.77
CA VAL A 24 19.96 17.26 11.71
C VAL A 24 21.49 17.43 11.83
N ALA A 25 22.17 16.42 12.37
CA ALA A 25 23.63 16.37 12.40
C ALA A 25 24.17 16.17 10.96
N ARG A 26 24.73 17.23 10.38
CA ARG A 26 25.54 17.17 9.16
C ARG A 26 26.89 16.55 9.50
N ALA A 27 27.17 15.36 8.96
CA ALA A 27 28.50 14.76 9.01
C ALA A 27 29.45 15.56 8.08
N ALA A 28 30.33 16.37 8.66
CA ALA A 28 31.46 16.97 7.95
C ALA A 28 32.62 15.97 7.93
N VAL A 29 33.10 15.64 6.74
CA VAL A 29 34.35 14.90 6.54
C VAL A 29 35.52 15.81 6.90
N ALA A 30 36.20 15.52 8.01
CA ALA A 30 37.45 16.17 8.38
C ALA A 30 38.62 15.43 7.73
N VAL A 31 39.31 16.12 6.81
CA VAL A 31 40.61 15.71 6.25
C VAL A 31 41.68 16.07 7.27
N GLY A 32 42.38 15.08 7.82
CA GLY A 32 43.54 15.30 8.70
C GLY A 32 44.84 15.47 7.89
N PRO A 33 45.75 16.38 8.29
CA PRO A 33 47.03 16.58 7.62
C PRO A 33 48.10 15.55 8.05
N ALA A 34 49.03 15.30 7.14
CA ALA A 34 50.21 14.44 7.31
C ALA A 34 51.43 15.19 7.90
N ASP A 35 52.33 14.42 8.54
CA ASP A 35 53.83 14.48 8.61
C ASP A 35 54.42 14.27 10.03
N PRO A 36 55.74 13.98 10.23
CA PRO A 36 56.50 12.76 9.90
C PRO A 36 57.51 12.29 11.02
N ALA A 37 58.37 11.27 10.71
CA ALA A 37 59.63 10.83 11.39
C ALA A 37 59.56 10.16 12.78
N GLY A 38 60.32 9.12 13.19
CA GLY A 38 61.41 8.23 12.72
C GLY A 38 61.50 7.06 13.75
N PRO A 39 62.60 6.25 13.95
CA PRO A 39 63.94 6.28 13.37
C PRO A 39 64.46 4.94 12.77
N ARG A 40 65.58 5.04 12.03
CA ARG A 40 66.45 3.97 11.49
C ARG A 40 67.30 3.27 12.56
N PRO A 41 67.77 2.03 12.31
CA PRO A 41 69.07 1.56 12.79
C PRO A 41 70.15 1.51 11.69
N ASP A 42 71.35 1.91 12.08
CA ASP A 42 72.59 2.01 11.30
C ASP A 42 73.30 0.64 11.15
N PRO A 43 74.17 0.41 10.13
CA PRO A 43 74.86 -0.84 9.88
C PRO A 43 76.36 -0.77 10.19
N THR A 44 76.89 -1.61 11.09
CA THR A 44 78.31 -2.02 11.11
C THR A 44 78.40 -3.28 11.99
N SER A 45 78.85 -4.45 11.52
CA SER A 45 80.27 -4.82 11.47
C SER A 45 80.43 -6.18 10.77
N GLY A 46 81.39 -6.28 9.84
CA GLY A 46 81.89 -7.57 9.31
C GLY A 46 82.88 -8.25 10.29
N PRO A 47 83.40 -9.45 9.94
CA PRO A 47 84.65 -9.50 9.16
C PRO A 47 84.63 -10.50 7.96
N PRO A 48 85.65 -10.43 7.07
CA PRO A 48 85.64 -11.01 5.74
C PRO A 48 86.35 -12.39 5.68
N LEU A 49 86.15 -13.13 4.59
CA LEU A 49 87.15 -14.02 3.95
C LEU A 49 86.65 -14.44 2.55
N ARG A 50 87.37 -14.00 1.51
CA ARG A 50 87.41 -14.53 0.12
C ARG A 50 88.66 -15.44 0.02
N PRO A 51 88.99 -16.17 -1.07
CA PRO A 51 88.29 -16.39 -2.36
C PRO A 51 88.30 -17.87 -2.84
N GLY A 52 87.57 -18.18 -3.91
CA GLY A 52 87.76 -19.38 -4.71
C GLY A 52 87.09 -19.22 -6.07
N ALA A 53 87.89 -19.17 -7.13
CA ALA A 53 87.47 -18.97 -8.51
C ALA A 53 87.18 -20.31 -9.20
N GLU A 54 86.04 -20.35 -9.91
CA GLU A 54 85.70 -21.11 -11.14
C GLU A 54 85.75 -22.66 -11.12
N PRO A 55 85.26 -23.35 -12.19
CA PRO A 55 83.92 -23.32 -12.79
C PRO A 55 83.33 -24.75 -12.88
N ASP A 56 82.13 -24.87 -13.46
CA ASP A 56 81.47 -26.10 -13.93
C ASP A 56 81.07 -27.19 -12.91
N ALA A 57 79.75 -27.35 -12.75
CA ALA A 57 78.99 -28.58 -13.02
C ALA A 57 77.54 -28.46 -12.45
N PRO A 58 76.64 -29.38 -12.79
CA PRO A 58 75.67 -29.30 -13.87
C PRO A 58 74.26 -28.95 -13.36
N ASP A 59 73.37 -28.66 -14.30
CA ASP A 59 71.92 -28.48 -14.16
C ASP A 59 71.31 -28.99 -12.84
N ALA A 60 71.17 -28.08 -11.88
CA ALA A 60 70.23 -28.27 -10.79
C ALA A 60 68.81 -28.23 -11.40
N PRO A 61 67.99 -29.29 -11.26
CA PRO A 61 66.63 -29.26 -11.76
C PRO A 61 65.88 -28.10 -11.09
N PRO A 62 65.01 -27.38 -11.82
CA PRO A 62 64.36 -26.18 -11.28
C PRO A 62 63.40 -26.58 -10.15
N SER A 63 63.90 -26.53 -8.92
CA SER A 63 63.11 -26.53 -7.67
C SER A 63 62.16 -25.32 -7.56
N GLY A 64 62.10 -24.48 -8.62
CA GLY A 64 61.14 -23.41 -8.81
C GLY A 64 59.72 -23.85 -9.18
N GLY A 65 59.50 -25.12 -9.60
CA GLY A 65 58.19 -25.63 -10.02
C GLY A 65 57.15 -25.71 -8.89
N ALA A 66 57.51 -26.26 -7.73
CA ALA A 66 56.57 -26.39 -6.60
C ALA A 66 56.16 -25.02 -6.01
N ARG A 67 57.08 -24.05 -6.01
CA ARG A 67 56.81 -22.67 -5.56
C ARG A 67 56.03 -21.86 -6.60
N SER A 68 56.24 -22.09 -7.90
CA SER A 68 55.46 -21.45 -8.96
C SER A 68 54.02 -21.99 -9.01
N GLU A 69 53.83 -23.29 -8.83
CA GLU A 69 52.52 -23.95 -8.72
C GLU A 69 51.75 -23.50 -7.45
N LEU A 70 52.43 -23.39 -6.31
CA LEU A 70 51.83 -22.85 -5.08
C LEU A 70 51.41 -21.38 -5.24
N ARG A 71 52.27 -20.55 -5.86
CA ARG A 71 51.95 -19.14 -6.17
C ARG A 71 50.79 -19.02 -7.17
N ARG A 72 50.65 -19.96 -8.10
CA ARG A 72 49.54 -20.02 -9.06
C ARG A 72 48.23 -20.37 -8.36
N ARG A 73 48.22 -21.40 -7.50
CA ARG A 73 47.05 -21.77 -6.69
C ARG A 73 46.60 -20.67 -5.73
N ILE A 74 47.53 -19.91 -5.15
CA ILE A 74 47.21 -18.75 -4.30
C ILE A 74 46.53 -17.64 -5.13
N ARG A 75 47.01 -17.37 -6.35
CA ARG A 75 46.37 -16.39 -7.25
C ARG A 75 45.00 -16.83 -7.71
N GLU A 76 44.82 -18.10 -8.04
CA GLU A 76 43.51 -18.67 -8.42
C GLU A 76 42.51 -18.59 -7.27
N ARG A 77 42.91 -18.97 -6.04
CA ARG A 77 42.07 -18.82 -4.85
C ARG A 77 41.72 -17.35 -4.56
N ARG A 78 42.67 -16.42 -4.75
CA ARG A 78 42.40 -14.98 -4.59
C ARG A 78 41.42 -14.46 -5.66
N ARG A 79 41.55 -14.90 -6.91
CA ARG A 79 40.62 -14.55 -8.00
C ARG A 79 39.22 -15.11 -7.76
N LEU A 80 39.11 -16.36 -7.30
CA LEU A 80 37.82 -16.96 -6.93
C LEU A 80 37.18 -16.22 -5.75
N ARG A 81 37.95 -15.91 -4.71
CA ARG A 81 37.46 -15.11 -3.57
C ARG A 81 37.01 -13.71 -4.00
N ALA A 82 37.79 -13.03 -4.84
CA ALA A 82 37.42 -11.73 -5.37
C ALA A 82 36.16 -11.79 -6.26
N GLY A 83 36.04 -12.82 -7.10
CA GLY A 83 34.86 -13.06 -7.92
C GLY A 83 33.60 -13.32 -7.08
N ILE A 84 33.72 -14.14 -6.03
CA ILE A 84 32.61 -14.37 -5.08
C ILE A 84 32.23 -13.08 -4.36
N LEU A 85 33.21 -12.32 -3.86
CA LEU A 85 32.95 -11.04 -3.18
C LEU A 85 32.28 -10.03 -4.12
N ALA A 86 32.72 -9.95 -5.39
CA ALA A 86 32.10 -9.09 -6.38
C ALA A 86 30.66 -9.53 -6.69
N LEU A 87 30.41 -10.84 -6.83
CA LEU A 87 29.07 -11.38 -7.04
C LEU A 87 28.15 -11.08 -5.85
N VAL A 88 28.62 -11.34 -4.61
CA VAL A 88 27.87 -11.03 -3.39
C VAL A 88 27.59 -9.53 -3.30
N SER A 89 28.58 -8.69 -3.63
CA SER A 89 28.40 -7.23 -3.64
C SER A 89 27.36 -6.80 -4.67
N LEU A 90 27.38 -7.36 -5.88
CA LEU A 90 26.37 -7.10 -6.91
C LEU A 90 24.97 -7.56 -6.48
N VAL A 91 24.85 -8.72 -5.85
CA VAL A 91 23.56 -9.22 -5.33
C VAL A 91 23.04 -8.29 -4.23
N ILE A 92 23.89 -7.90 -3.28
CA ILE A 92 23.47 -7.00 -2.20
C ILE A 92 23.11 -5.62 -2.74
N LEU A 93 23.94 -5.03 -3.61
CA LEU A 93 23.70 -3.69 -4.16
C LEU A 93 22.60 -3.65 -5.23
N GLY A 94 22.32 -4.77 -5.90
CA GLY A 94 21.30 -4.86 -6.94
C GLY A 94 19.97 -5.40 -6.42
N ALA A 95 19.98 -6.62 -5.86
CA ALA A 95 18.76 -7.32 -5.50
C ALA A 95 18.06 -6.69 -4.29
N VAL A 96 18.81 -6.18 -3.30
CA VAL A 96 18.19 -5.59 -2.09
C VAL A 96 17.47 -4.29 -2.43
N PRO A 97 18.10 -3.28 -3.08
CA PRO A 97 17.38 -2.07 -3.47
C PRO A 97 16.24 -2.33 -4.46
N LEU A 98 16.40 -3.29 -5.37
CA LEU A 98 15.34 -3.66 -6.31
C LEU A 98 14.13 -4.29 -5.58
N TYR A 99 14.37 -5.22 -4.66
CA TYR A 99 13.31 -5.85 -3.87
C TYR A 99 12.54 -4.82 -3.04
N PHE A 100 13.26 -3.97 -2.30
CA PHE A 100 12.61 -2.92 -1.52
C PHE A 100 11.94 -1.86 -2.39
N GLY A 101 12.55 -1.50 -3.54
CA GLY A 101 11.97 -0.55 -4.49
C GLY A 101 10.66 -1.05 -5.11
N ILE A 102 10.59 -2.32 -5.51
CA ILE A 102 9.34 -2.91 -6.03
C ILE A 102 8.29 -2.97 -4.91
N ARG A 103 8.68 -3.35 -3.70
CA ARG A 103 7.76 -3.45 -2.56
C ARG A 103 7.19 -2.10 -2.13
N THR A 104 7.99 -1.04 -2.11
CA THR A 104 7.52 0.31 -1.77
C THR A 104 6.61 0.87 -2.85
N LEU A 105 6.84 0.54 -4.12
CA LEU A 105 5.93 0.90 -5.22
C LEU A 105 4.59 0.16 -5.13
N ALA A 106 4.58 -1.06 -4.55
CA ALA A 106 3.39 -1.87 -4.40
C ALA A 106 2.50 -1.44 -3.21
N HIS A 107 3.06 -0.88 -2.14
CA HIS A 107 2.27 -0.39 -1.00
C HIS A 107 1.55 0.94 -1.32
N ASP A 108 0.25 1.00 -1.01
CA ASP A 108 -0.55 2.22 -1.15
C ASP A 108 -0.72 2.90 0.23
N PRO A 109 -0.27 4.16 0.40
CA PRO A 109 -0.38 4.87 1.68
C PRO A 109 -1.83 5.09 2.13
N VAL A 110 -2.82 4.97 1.22
CA VAL A 110 -4.24 5.03 1.59
C VAL A 110 -4.59 3.89 2.52
N PHE A 111 -4.10 2.67 2.28
CA PHE A 111 -4.36 1.52 3.15
C PHE A 111 -3.71 1.68 4.52
N ASP A 112 -2.49 2.22 4.59
CA ASP A 112 -1.86 2.57 5.86
C ASP A 112 -2.72 3.57 6.66
N SER A 113 -3.33 4.55 5.98
CA SER A 113 -4.24 5.51 6.62
C SER A 113 -5.56 4.88 7.07
N LEU A 114 -6.02 3.83 6.39
CA LEU A 114 -7.22 3.06 6.77
C LEU A 114 -6.91 2.12 7.94
N ASP A 115 -5.70 1.56 8.02
CA ASP A 115 -5.24 0.77 9.17
C ASP A 115 -5.12 1.63 10.44
N GLN A 116 -4.79 2.91 10.28
CA GLN A 116 -4.71 3.88 11.37
C GLN A 116 -6.07 4.43 11.84
N LEU A 117 -7.20 3.98 11.28
CA LEU A 117 -8.53 4.41 11.73
C LEU A 117 -8.82 4.02 13.20
N GLY A 118 -8.06 3.11 13.80
CA GLY A 118 -8.23 2.73 15.20
C GLY A 118 -9.54 1.97 15.45
N VAL A 119 -10.04 1.26 14.43
CA VAL A 119 -11.20 0.37 14.59
C VAL A 119 -10.81 -0.83 15.46
N PRO A 120 -11.69 -1.30 16.34
CA PRO A 120 -11.42 -2.45 17.19
C PRO A 120 -11.31 -3.74 16.37
N GLU A 121 -10.50 -4.68 16.85
CA GLU A 121 -10.20 -5.97 16.19
C GLU A 121 -11.46 -6.75 15.75
N TRP A 122 -12.54 -6.70 16.51
CA TRP A 122 -13.79 -7.39 16.13
C TRP A 122 -14.45 -6.79 14.88
N ALA A 123 -14.22 -5.51 14.60
CA ALA A 123 -14.74 -4.80 13.43
C ALA A 123 -13.84 -4.98 12.20
N ALA A 124 -12.57 -5.37 12.43
CA ALA A 124 -11.54 -5.59 11.43
C ALA A 124 -10.96 -7.01 11.45
N ALA A 125 -11.82 -8.01 11.65
CA ALA A 125 -11.38 -9.38 11.89
C ALA A 125 -10.65 -10.01 10.70
N LYS A 126 -11.04 -9.65 9.47
CA LYS A 126 -10.36 -10.08 8.25
C LYS A 126 -10.47 -9.01 7.18
N THR A 127 -9.33 -8.57 6.66
CA THR A 127 -9.22 -7.49 5.68
C THR A 127 -8.69 -8.03 4.36
N VAL A 128 -9.30 -7.60 3.27
CA VAL A 128 -8.86 -7.86 1.89
C VAL A 128 -8.81 -6.54 1.15
N ASP A 129 -7.63 -6.19 0.67
CA ASP A 129 -7.36 -4.97 -0.08
C ASP A 129 -7.21 -5.29 -1.57
N ASP A 130 -7.83 -4.48 -2.40
CA ASP A 130 -7.74 -4.55 -3.85
C ASP A 130 -7.49 -3.16 -4.44
N VAL A 131 -6.72 -3.13 -5.52
CA VAL A 131 -6.33 -1.91 -6.21
C VAL A 131 -6.53 -2.08 -7.70
N SER A 132 -7.30 -1.19 -8.29
CA SER A 132 -7.52 -1.12 -9.73
C SER A 132 -7.20 0.28 -10.27
N GLY A 133 -7.04 0.40 -11.59
CA GLY A 133 -6.73 1.66 -12.26
C GLY A 133 -5.26 2.10 -12.17
N SER A 134 -4.98 3.33 -12.61
CA SER A 134 -3.63 3.89 -12.75
C SER A 134 -3.32 4.95 -11.69
N ARG A 135 -2.11 4.88 -11.09
CA ARG A 135 -1.60 5.91 -10.18
C ARG A 135 -1.44 7.27 -10.87
N TRP A 136 -1.21 7.26 -12.18
CA TRP A 136 -1.03 8.45 -13.01
C TRP A 136 -2.35 8.87 -13.68
N CYS A 137 -3.47 8.22 -13.36
CA CYS A 137 -4.75 8.43 -14.03
C CYS A 137 -4.66 8.33 -15.56
N LEU A 138 -3.85 7.39 -16.07
CA LEU A 138 -3.87 7.01 -17.48
C LEU A 138 -5.12 6.16 -17.72
N LEU A 139 -6.13 6.73 -18.38
CA LEU A 139 -7.48 6.20 -18.55
C LEU A 139 -8.31 6.27 -17.27
N ASP A 140 -8.11 5.31 -16.35
CA ASP A 140 -8.83 5.24 -15.07
C ASP A 140 -7.90 5.65 -13.93
N CYS A 141 -8.36 6.53 -13.04
CA CYS A 141 -7.64 6.82 -11.81
C CYS A 141 -7.63 5.61 -10.87
N ARG A 142 -6.63 5.59 -9.98
CA ARG A 142 -6.47 4.52 -8.99
C ARG A 142 -7.65 4.45 -8.01
N LEU A 143 -8.41 3.37 -8.10
CA LEU A 143 -9.46 2.99 -7.17
C LEU A 143 -8.89 2.02 -6.13
N ARG A 144 -9.08 2.31 -4.85
CA ARG A 144 -8.75 1.40 -3.75
C ARG A 144 -10.02 0.85 -3.15
N GLU A 145 -10.10 -0.46 -3.01
CA GLU A 145 -11.22 -1.13 -2.38
C GLU A 145 -10.68 -1.97 -1.23
N ARG A 146 -11.31 -1.82 -0.07
CA ARG A 146 -11.03 -2.65 1.11
C ARG A 146 -12.33 -3.31 1.52
N THR A 147 -12.30 -4.63 1.62
CA THR A 147 -13.39 -5.41 2.18
C THR A 147 -12.97 -5.97 3.52
N VAL A 148 -13.83 -5.80 4.53
CA VAL A 148 -13.54 -6.21 5.91
C VAL A 148 -14.70 -7.03 6.46
N GLU A 149 -14.40 -8.20 7.01
CA GLU A 149 -15.35 -9.00 7.78
C GLU A 149 -15.34 -8.54 9.25
N SER A 150 -16.52 -8.22 9.78
CA SER A 150 -16.74 -7.86 11.19
C SER A 150 -17.55 -8.95 11.88
N GLN A 151 -17.24 -9.20 13.15
CA GLN A 151 -17.92 -10.20 13.98
C GLN A 151 -19.28 -9.72 14.51
N ARG A 152 -19.57 -8.41 14.45
CA ARG A 152 -20.79 -7.81 15.01
C ARG A 152 -21.77 -7.34 13.93
N ALA A 153 -22.99 -7.02 14.36
CA ALA A 153 -24.09 -6.64 13.48
C ALA A 153 -23.79 -5.35 12.69
N PRO A 154 -24.35 -5.18 11.47
CA PRO A 154 -24.04 -4.04 10.59
C PRO A 154 -24.23 -2.67 11.25
N LYS A 155 -25.25 -2.50 12.09
CA LYS A 155 -25.54 -1.23 12.76
C LYS A 155 -24.43 -0.81 13.72
N GLU A 156 -23.90 -1.74 14.50
CA GLU A 156 -22.83 -1.47 15.47
C GLU A 156 -21.49 -1.25 14.77
N THR A 157 -21.19 -2.09 13.77
CA THR A 157 -19.99 -1.92 12.93
C THR A 157 -20.00 -0.56 12.24
N ALA A 158 -21.13 -0.13 11.66
CA ALA A 158 -21.24 1.17 11.01
C ALA A 158 -20.94 2.34 11.97
N GLN A 159 -21.47 2.31 13.20
CA GLN A 159 -21.21 3.37 14.18
C GLN A 159 -19.73 3.51 14.53
N VAL A 160 -19.04 2.38 14.63
CA VAL A 160 -17.60 2.35 14.92
C VAL A 160 -16.80 2.93 13.77
N TYR A 161 -17.10 2.54 12.53
CA TYR A 161 -16.42 3.08 11.34
C TYR A 161 -16.73 4.56 11.12
N GLU A 162 -17.98 4.99 11.24
CA GLU A 162 -18.37 6.41 11.08
C GLU A 162 -17.66 7.29 12.13
N ARG A 163 -17.51 6.81 13.38
CA ARG A 163 -16.76 7.50 14.43
C ARG A 163 -15.26 7.55 14.10
N ALA A 164 -14.66 6.40 13.80
CA ALA A 164 -13.24 6.30 13.45
C ALA A 164 -12.85 7.20 12.26
N LEU A 165 -13.71 7.26 11.24
CA LEU A 165 -13.53 8.17 10.10
C LEU A 165 -13.54 9.64 10.55
N THR A 166 -14.50 10.02 11.38
CA THR A 166 -14.61 11.38 11.93
C THR A 166 -13.36 11.76 12.74
N ASP A 167 -12.91 10.86 13.62
CA ASP A 167 -11.73 11.06 14.46
C ASP A 167 -10.45 11.17 13.60
N ALA A 168 -10.39 10.45 12.48
CA ALA A 168 -9.31 10.54 11.49
C ALA A 168 -9.45 11.72 10.51
N GLY A 169 -10.34 12.68 10.80
CA GLY A 169 -10.50 13.93 10.05
C GLY A 169 -11.32 13.82 8.76
N TRP A 170 -11.95 12.68 8.48
CA TRP A 170 -12.91 12.58 7.38
C TRP A 170 -14.19 13.33 7.70
N ARG A 171 -14.72 14.04 6.70
CA ARG A 171 -15.96 14.81 6.86
C ARG A 171 -17.10 14.10 6.13
N PRO A 172 -18.30 13.97 6.74
CA PRO A 172 -19.47 13.49 6.04
C PRO A 172 -19.75 14.34 4.81
N TRP A 173 -19.92 13.70 3.66
CA TRP A 173 -20.14 14.37 2.40
C TRP A 173 -21.55 14.08 1.88
N LYS A 174 -22.42 15.09 1.98
CA LYS A 174 -23.79 15.03 1.47
C LYS A 174 -23.81 15.46 0.01
N VAL A 175 -24.00 14.51 -0.88
CA VAL A 175 -24.09 14.72 -2.33
C VAL A 175 -25.25 13.91 -2.90
N THR A 176 -25.88 14.41 -3.96
CA THR A 176 -27.13 13.85 -4.53
C THR A 176 -27.01 12.38 -4.97
N ARG A 177 -25.80 11.91 -5.30
CA ARG A 177 -25.50 10.53 -5.73
C ARG A 177 -24.78 9.72 -4.64
N CYS A 178 -25.20 9.90 -3.39
CA CYS A 178 -24.70 9.13 -2.26
C CYS A 178 -25.87 8.48 -1.48
N PRO A 179 -26.07 7.16 -1.55
CA PRO A 179 -25.41 6.21 -2.44
C PRO A 179 -25.77 6.45 -3.92
N GLU A 180 -24.94 5.95 -4.84
CA GLU A 180 -25.22 6.02 -6.28
C GLU A 180 -26.44 5.14 -6.65
N GLN A 181 -26.62 4.01 -5.96
CA GLN A 181 -27.76 3.12 -6.12
C GLN A 181 -28.33 2.74 -4.74
N PRO A 182 -29.65 2.47 -4.63
CA PRO A 182 -30.24 1.98 -3.38
C PRO A 182 -29.54 0.70 -2.91
N ALA A 183 -28.82 0.79 -1.79
CA ALA A 183 -28.04 -0.32 -1.26
C ALA A 183 -28.67 -0.85 0.04
N LYS A 184 -28.74 -2.18 0.18
CA LYS A 184 -29.13 -2.81 1.45
C LYS A 184 -28.01 -2.62 2.48
N GLY A 185 -28.35 -2.13 3.67
CA GLY A 185 -27.40 -1.82 4.73
C GLY A 185 -27.19 -0.32 4.92
N ARG A 186 -26.10 0.06 5.59
CA ARG A 186 -25.74 1.44 5.89
C ARG A 186 -24.68 1.91 4.92
N TYR A 187 -25.01 2.90 4.08
CA TYR A 187 -24.09 3.50 3.13
C TYR A 187 -23.87 4.98 3.49
N THR A 188 -22.62 5.41 3.53
CA THR A 188 -22.24 6.80 3.83
C THR A 188 -21.07 7.23 2.97
N CYS A 189 -21.03 8.52 2.60
CA CYS A 189 -19.93 9.10 1.83
C CYS A 189 -19.17 10.10 2.67
N TRP A 190 -17.87 10.16 2.43
CA TRP A 190 -16.91 10.92 3.21
C TRP A 190 -15.91 11.60 2.28
N ARG A 191 -15.37 12.72 2.73
CA ARG A 191 -14.32 13.45 2.02
C ARG A 191 -13.24 13.89 2.98
N ARG A 192 -11.98 13.75 2.56
CA ARG A 192 -10.80 14.27 3.26
C ARG A 192 -9.78 14.66 2.21
N ASP A 193 -9.35 15.92 2.25
CA ASP A 193 -8.39 16.49 1.29
C ASP A 193 -8.79 16.22 -0.17
N GLU A 194 -7.93 15.53 -0.92
CA GLU A 194 -8.11 15.13 -2.32
C GLU A 194 -8.82 13.77 -2.49
N LEU A 195 -9.31 13.15 -1.41
CA LEU A 195 -9.91 11.82 -1.45
C LEU A 195 -11.40 11.85 -1.13
N THR A 196 -12.15 11.01 -1.85
CA THR A 196 -13.52 10.64 -1.51
C THR A 196 -13.55 9.18 -1.07
N LEU A 197 -14.39 8.88 -0.07
CA LEU A 197 -14.53 7.55 0.51
C LEU A 197 -15.99 7.18 0.61
N ASP A 198 -16.34 6.02 0.05
CA ASP A 198 -17.64 5.40 0.21
C ASP A 198 -17.52 4.26 1.22
N LEU A 199 -18.30 4.35 2.30
CA LEU A 199 -18.39 3.32 3.33
C LEU A 199 -19.73 2.61 3.19
N TRP A 200 -19.70 1.31 2.98
CA TRP A 200 -20.88 0.47 2.93
C TRP A 200 -20.79 -0.69 3.91
N VAL A 201 -21.65 -0.69 4.93
CA VAL A 201 -21.74 -1.75 5.94
C VAL A 201 -23.04 -2.52 5.75
N ARG A 202 -22.94 -3.83 5.53
CA ARG A 202 -24.07 -4.70 5.21
C ARG A 202 -23.97 -6.05 5.89
N GLU A 203 -25.04 -6.83 5.80
CA GLU A 203 -25.01 -8.25 6.17
C GLU A 203 -24.10 -9.04 5.19
N PRO A 204 -23.39 -10.07 5.66
CA PRO A 204 -22.52 -10.87 4.79
C PRO A 204 -23.34 -11.69 3.79
N THR A 205 -22.82 -11.88 2.57
CA THR A 205 -23.45 -12.77 1.58
C THR A 205 -23.08 -14.22 1.87
N CYS A 206 -24.04 -15.01 2.32
CA CYS A 206 -23.87 -16.43 2.62
C CYS A 206 -23.97 -17.30 1.38
N VAL A 207 -23.07 -17.10 0.43
CA VAL A 207 -22.92 -18.05 -0.68
C VAL A 207 -21.70 -18.91 -0.36
N PRO A 208 -21.87 -20.24 -0.15
CA PRO A 208 -20.71 -21.10 0.05
C PRO A 208 -19.78 -21.00 -1.18
N PRO A 209 -18.46 -20.98 -1.00
CA PRO A 209 -17.54 -20.99 -2.13
C PRO A 209 -17.80 -22.23 -3.01
N PRO A 210 -17.65 -22.13 -4.34
CA PRO A 210 -17.81 -23.28 -5.22
C PRO A 210 -16.85 -24.38 -4.76
N VAL A 211 -17.39 -25.57 -4.54
CA VAL A 211 -16.60 -26.75 -4.19
C VAL A 211 -15.63 -27.05 -5.35
N ASN A 212 -14.40 -27.41 -4.99
CA ASN A 212 -13.27 -27.58 -5.89
C ASN A 212 -13.61 -28.29 -7.22
N GLY A 213 -13.47 -27.57 -8.35
CA GLY A 213 -13.28 -28.15 -9.68
C GLY A 213 -14.50 -28.22 -10.61
N GLU A 214 -15.71 -27.84 -10.18
CA GLU A 214 -16.84 -27.73 -11.10
C GLU A 214 -16.84 -26.37 -11.82
N PRO A 215 -17.01 -26.33 -13.16
CA PRO A 215 -17.19 -25.09 -13.90
C PRO A 215 -18.34 -24.29 -13.29
N ALA A 216 -18.19 -22.97 -13.16
CA ALA A 216 -19.26 -22.09 -12.77
C ALA A 216 -20.37 -22.12 -13.84
N ILE A 217 -21.30 -23.07 -13.72
CA ILE A 217 -22.51 -23.10 -14.53
C ILE A 217 -23.34 -21.88 -14.09
N PRO A 218 -23.71 -20.96 -14.99
CA PRO A 218 -24.58 -19.84 -14.63
C PRO A 218 -25.90 -20.41 -14.11
N PRO A 219 -26.40 -20.00 -12.93
CA PRO A 219 -27.58 -20.63 -12.37
C PRO A 219 -28.81 -20.29 -13.22
N SER A 220 -29.43 -21.32 -13.81
CA SER A 220 -30.87 -21.35 -14.06
C SER A 220 -31.62 -20.96 -12.78
N PRO A 221 -32.79 -20.31 -12.86
CA PRO A 221 -33.47 -19.72 -11.71
C PRO A 221 -34.15 -20.79 -10.85
N VAL A 222 -33.37 -21.64 -10.18
CA VAL A 222 -33.90 -22.63 -9.24
C VAL A 222 -32.97 -22.69 -8.02
N ALA A 223 -33.59 -22.47 -6.86
CA ALA A 223 -33.04 -22.47 -5.50
C ALA A 223 -32.11 -21.30 -5.14
N LYS A 224 -32.68 -20.30 -4.45
CA LYS A 224 -31.93 -19.50 -3.47
C LYS A 224 -31.22 -20.48 -2.53
N PRO A 225 -29.88 -20.44 -2.41
CA PRO A 225 -29.21 -21.19 -1.36
C PRO A 225 -29.84 -20.82 -0.02
N ALA A 226 -30.09 -21.81 0.83
CA ALA A 226 -30.53 -21.55 2.19
C ALA A 226 -29.51 -20.60 2.81
N ALA A 227 -29.96 -19.42 3.22
CA ALA A 227 -29.13 -18.48 3.95
C ALA A 227 -28.65 -19.18 5.22
N GLY A 228 -27.43 -19.73 5.20
CA GLY A 228 -26.70 -19.95 6.43
C GLY A 228 -26.73 -18.63 7.19
N LYS A 229 -26.99 -18.65 8.50
CA LYS A 229 -26.95 -17.41 9.29
C LYS A 229 -25.50 -16.95 9.35
N CYS A 230 -25.02 -16.20 8.36
CA CYS A 230 -23.73 -15.53 8.50
C CYS A 230 -23.92 -14.51 9.61
N THR A 231 -23.21 -14.76 10.71
CA THR A 231 -23.13 -13.81 11.80
C THR A 231 -22.16 -12.69 11.41
N GLY A 232 -22.34 -11.53 12.02
CA GLY A 232 -21.47 -10.39 11.77
C GLY A 232 -21.93 -9.48 10.62
N SER A 233 -20.98 -8.79 10.02
CA SER A 233 -21.21 -7.83 8.93
C SER A 233 -20.03 -7.75 7.98
N LEU A 234 -20.29 -7.24 6.79
CA LEU A 234 -19.30 -6.99 5.75
C LEU A 234 -19.21 -5.48 5.53
N VAL A 235 -18.00 -4.95 5.63
CA VAL A 235 -17.68 -3.55 5.38
C VAL A 235 -16.97 -3.48 4.04
N SER A 236 -17.45 -2.64 3.14
CA SER A 236 -16.76 -2.27 1.91
C SER A 236 -16.42 -0.80 1.97
N VAL A 237 -15.14 -0.50 1.89
CA VAL A 237 -14.59 0.85 1.82
C VAL A 237 -14.04 1.04 0.42
N LYS A 238 -14.53 2.04 -0.31
CA LYS A 238 -13.96 2.43 -1.61
C LYS A 238 -13.37 3.82 -1.48
N VAL A 239 -12.10 3.99 -1.83
CA VAL A 239 -11.40 5.27 -1.80
C VAL A 239 -10.94 5.65 -3.19
N ARG A 240 -11.28 6.87 -3.60
CA ARG A 240 -10.96 7.45 -4.91
C ARG A 240 -10.34 8.82 -4.74
N ASN A 241 -9.63 9.27 -5.77
CA ASN A 241 -9.27 10.68 -5.85
C ASN A 241 -10.53 11.48 -6.22
N ALA A 242 -10.76 12.60 -5.56
CA ALA A 242 -11.92 13.46 -5.75
C ALA A 242 -12.07 13.91 -7.21
N ILE A 243 -10.98 14.03 -7.98
CA ILE A 243 -11.02 14.40 -9.40
C ILE A 243 -11.68 13.33 -10.30
N ASP A 244 -11.58 12.06 -9.89
CA ASP A 244 -12.15 10.93 -10.61
C ASP A 244 -13.60 10.66 -10.21
N ASP A 245 -14.02 11.21 -9.06
CA ASP A 245 -15.37 11.06 -8.55
C ASP A 245 -16.35 11.92 -9.37
N GLU A 246 -17.17 11.28 -10.20
CA GLU A 246 -18.21 11.94 -11.02
C GLU A 246 -19.13 12.87 -10.21
N ARG A 247 -19.25 12.66 -8.89
CA ARG A 247 -20.09 13.48 -8.01
C ARG A 247 -19.46 14.83 -7.67
N THR A 248 -18.16 15.01 -7.92
CA THR A 248 -17.47 16.31 -7.76
C THR A 248 -17.47 17.13 -9.05
N ARG A 249 -17.71 16.49 -10.21
CA ARG A 249 -17.73 17.16 -11.49
C ARG A 249 -18.95 18.09 -11.60
N PRO A 250 -18.81 19.26 -12.27
CA PRO A 250 -19.96 20.11 -12.58
C PRO A 250 -21.02 19.29 -13.31
N GLN A 251 -22.25 19.32 -12.82
CA GLN A 251 -23.33 18.69 -13.57
C GLN A 251 -23.58 19.51 -14.84
N PRO A 252 -23.76 18.87 -16.01
CA PRO A 252 -24.16 19.58 -17.20
C PRO A 252 -25.52 20.23 -16.93
N SER A 253 -25.55 21.56 -16.91
CA SER A 253 -26.80 22.32 -16.89
C SER A 253 -27.33 22.36 -18.32
N THR A 254 -28.02 21.32 -18.75
CA THR A 254 -28.87 21.42 -19.94
C THR A 254 -30.11 22.23 -19.55
N ASP A 255 -30.25 23.42 -20.11
CA ASP A 255 -31.49 24.19 -20.02
C ASP A 255 -32.59 23.38 -20.74
N PRO A 256 -33.65 22.95 -20.05
CA PRO A 256 -34.71 22.15 -20.66
C PRO A 256 -35.44 22.90 -21.78
N SER A 257 -35.30 24.22 -21.88
CA SER A 257 -35.82 25.02 -23.01
C SER A 257 -34.97 24.93 -24.28
N LEU A 258 -33.76 24.35 -24.21
CA LEU A 258 -32.85 24.14 -25.34
C LEU A 258 -32.81 22.69 -25.84
N THR A 259 -33.45 21.76 -25.12
CA THR A 259 -33.85 20.47 -25.69
C THR A 259 -35.06 20.69 -26.57
N GLY A 260 -34.84 20.79 -27.89
CA GLY A 260 -35.92 20.83 -28.87
C GLY A 260 -36.86 19.65 -28.69
N GLU A 261 -38.16 19.88 -28.88
CA GLU A 261 -39.18 18.82 -28.84
C GLU A 261 -38.76 17.65 -29.74
N ASP A 262 -38.78 16.45 -29.17
CA ASP A 262 -38.49 15.21 -29.87
C ASP A 262 -39.51 15.07 -31.03
N PRO A 263 -39.09 15.12 -32.31
CA PRO A 263 -40.02 15.16 -33.44
C PRO A 263 -40.76 13.83 -33.67
N PHE A 264 -40.51 12.81 -32.84
CA PHE A 264 -41.19 11.53 -32.90
C PHE A 264 -41.67 11.10 -31.51
N PRO A 265 -42.83 11.61 -31.02
CA PRO A 265 -43.51 10.92 -29.94
C PRO A 265 -43.76 9.49 -30.42
N THR A 266 -43.20 8.52 -29.69
CA THR A 266 -43.54 7.10 -29.87
C THR A 266 -45.06 7.00 -29.86
N ILE A 267 -45.64 6.65 -31.02
CA ILE A 267 -47.05 6.37 -31.22
C ILE A 267 -47.49 5.45 -30.10
N THR A 268 -48.23 6.00 -29.13
CA THR A 268 -48.76 5.27 -27.96
C THR A 268 -50.17 4.74 -28.24
N ASP A 269 -50.70 4.99 -29.43
CA ASP A 269 -51.99 4.47 -29.88
C ASP A 269 -51.74 3.28 -30.82
N ASP A 270 -51.66 2.08 -30.24
CA ASP A 270 -51.86 0.82 -30.96
C ASP A 270 -53.36 0.61 -31.14
N PRO A 271 -53.93 0.76 -32.35
CA PRO A 271 -55.38 0.68 -32.60
C PRO A 271 -55.93 -0.76 -32.59
N LEU A 272 -55.23 -1.72 -31.97
CA LEU A 272 -55.68 -3.11 -31.81
C LEU A 272 -55.96 -3.51 -30.34
N GLY A 273 -55.90 -2.56 -29.40
CA GLY A 273 -56.04 -2.81 -27.97
C GLY A 273 -57.46 -2.83 -27.39
N GLU A 274 -58.52 -2.57 -28.18
CA GLU A 274 -59.88 -2.64 -27.64
C GLU A 274 -60.38 -4.09 -27.60
N LEU A 275 -60.21 -4.68 -26.41
CA LEU A 275 -60.85 -5.91 -25.97
C LEU A 275 -62.37 -5.82 -26.19
N THR A 276 -62.89 -6.70 -27.04
CA THR A 276 -64.32 -6.91 -27.23
C THR A 276 -64.95 -7.36 -25.89
N PRO A 277 -66.00 -6.69 -25.37
CA PRO A 277 -66.65 -7.14 -24.15
C PRO A 277 -67.39 -8.46 -24.41
N SER A 278 -67.16 -9.47 -23.56
CA SER A 278 -67.88 -10.75 -23.63
C SER A 278 -69.35 -10.57 -23.26
N PRO A 279 -70.29 -11.18 -24.01
CA PRO A 279 -71.71 -11.13 -23.70
C PRO A 279 -72.01 -11.97 -22.44
N SER A 280 -72.87 -11.42 -21.59
CA SER A 280 -73.45 -12.02 -20.39
C SER A 280 -74.50 -13.08 -20.68
#